data_AF-A0AAX7UZB2-F1
#
_entry.id   AF-A0AAX7UZB2-F1
#
_cell.length_a   1.000
_cell.length_b   1.000
_cell.length_c   1.000
_cell.angle_alpha   90.00
_cell.angle_beta   90.00
_cell.angle_gamma   90.00
#
_symmetry.space_group_name_H-M   'P 1'
#
loop_
_entity.id
_entity.type
_entity.pdbx_description
1 polymer ?
#
loop_
_entity_poly.entity_id
_entity_poly.type
_entity_poly.pdbx_seq_one_letter_code
_entity_poly.pdbx_strand_id
1 'polypeptide(L)'
;MQLCANKLDKKDFFGKSDPFLVFYRSNEDGTFTICHKTEVIKNTLNPVWQSFTIPVRALCNGDYDRTVKVDVYDWDRDGSHDFIGEFTTSYRELSRGQNQFNVYEVRHNMEMVTLLSFKVESEYTFVDFIRGGTQLNFTVAIDFTASNGKSLPHNHFALL
;
A
#
# COMPACT_ATOMS: atom_id res chain seq x y z
N MET A 1 9.21 5.76 -2.83
CA MET A 1 10.20 4.69 -3.01
C MET A 1 10.26 4.31 -4.47
N GLN A 2 11.42 3.89 -4.96
CA GLN A 2 11.58 3.34 -6.31
C GLN A 2 12.49 2.12 -6.25
N LEU A 3 12.18 1.05 -6.98
CA LEU A 3 12.96 -0.17 -7.04
C LEU A 3 13.22 -0.59 -8.49
N CYS A 4 14.27 -1.37 -8.68
CA CYS A 4 14.46 -2.16 -9.89
C CYS A 4 14.86 -3.59 -9.53
N ALA A 5 14.72 -4.51 -10.48
CA ALA A 5 15.31 -5.84 -10.37
C ALA A 5 16.22 -6.12 -11.55
N ASN A 6 17.16 -7.06 -11.37
CA ASN A 6 18.08 -7.47 -12.41
C ASN A 6 18.13 -9.00 -12.51
N LYS A 7 18.19 -9.49 -13.75
CA LYS A 7 18.34 -10.90 -14.11
C LYS A 7 17.25 -11.81 -13.54
N LEU A 8 16.02 -11.33 -13.45
CA LEU A 8 14.89 -12.15 -12.99
C LEU A 8 14.78 -13.45 -13.79
N ASP A 9 14.33 -14.51 -13.14
CA ASP A 9 14.04 -15.78 -13.79
C ASP A 9 12.93 -15.59 -14.81
N LYS A 10 13.10 -16.24 -15.96
CA LYS A 10 12.05 -16.34 -16.96
C LYS A 10 11.10 -17.46 -16.57
N LYS A 11 9.84 -17.15 -16.26
CA LYS A 11 8.80 -18.17 -16.02
C LYS A 11 7.94 -18.47 -17.26
N ASP A 12 7.70 -17.48 -18.12
CA ASP A 12 6.94 -17.65 -19.36
C ASP A 12 7.59 -18.56 -20.44
N PHE A 13 6.83 -19.49 -21.02
CA PHE A 13 7.30 -20.33 -22.15
C PHE A 13 7.52 -19.55 -23.46
N PHE A 14 6.70 -18.52 -23.74
CA PHE A 14 6.74 -17.73 -24.98
C PHE A 14 6.94 -16.23 -24.71
N GLY A 15 7.92 -15.86 -23.89
CA GLY A 15 8.19 -14.46 -23.58
C GLY A 15 9.39 -14.25 -22.67
N LYS A 16 9.53 -13.04 -22.13
CA LYS A 16 10.15 -12.82 -20.83
C LYS A 16 9.02 -12.55 -19.84
N SER A 17 9.32 -12.62 -18.55
CA SER A 17 8.37 -12.31 -17.50
C SER A 17 7.79 -10.89 -17.57
N ASP A 18 6.61 -10.75 -16.98
CA ASP A 18 5.85 -9.55 -16.71
C ASP A 18 5.90 -9.23 -15.17
N PRO A 19 7.06 -8.83 -14.62
CA PRO A 19 7.25 -8.78 -13.17
C PRO A 19 6.51 -7.65 -12.44
N PHE A 20 6.03 -7.95 -11.24
CA PHE A 20 5.52 -6.98 -10.25
C PHE A 20 5.89 -7.37 -8.81
N LEU A 21 5.82 -6.39 -7.90
CA LEU A 21 6.12 -6.58 -6.48
C LEU A 21 4.84 -6.51 -5.63
N VAL A 22 4.80 -7.33 -4.59
CA VAL A 22 3.78 -7.24 -3.53
C VAL A 22 4.47 -7.07 -2.19
N PHE A 23 4.14 -5.97 -1.50
CA PHE A 23 4.65 -5.66 -0.17
C PHE A 23 3.67 -6.12 0.89
N TYR A 24 4.20 -6.78 1.91
CA TYR A 24 3.45 -7.28 3.05
C TYR A 24 4.07 -6.78 4.35
N ARG A 25 3.23 -6.37 5.29
CA ARG A 25 3.59 -6.12 6.68
C ARG A 25 3.30 -7.37 7.51
N SER A 26 4.23 -7.78 8.37
CA SER A 26 3.95 -8.81 9.37
C SER A 26 3.01 -8.30 10.49
N ASN A 27 2.10 -9.16 10.93
CA ASN A 27 1.20 -8.93 12.04
C ASN A 27 1.75 -9.61 13.31
N GLU A 28 1.18 -9.27 14.46
CA GLU A 28 1.62 -9.82 15.76
C GLU A 28 1.36 -11.32 15.90
N ASP A 29 0.36 -11.83 15.18
CA ASP A 29 0.02 -13.24 15.08
C ASP A 29 0.87 -14.02 14.06
N GLY A 30 1.88 -13.36 13.45
CA GLY A 30 2.74 -13.94 12.43
C GLY A 30 2.13 -13.98 11.02
N THR A 31 0.89 -13.51 10.84
CA THR A 31 0.28 -13.39 9.51
C THR A 31 0.83 -12.18 8.75
N PHE A 32 0.52 -12.08 7.46
CA PHE A 32 0.97 -10.99 6.59
C PHE A 32 -0.21 -10.23 6.00
N THR A 33 -0.14 -8.91 5.99
CA THR A 33 -1.14 -8.03 5.35
C THR A 33 -0.50 -7.29 4.18
N ILE A 34 -1.13 -7.33 3.02
CA ILE A 34 -0.68 -6.56 1.85
C ILE A 34 -0.77 -5.07 2.17
N CYS A 35 0.33 -4.34 2.00
CA CYS A 35 0.38 -2.89 2.15
C CYS A 35 0.54 -2.15 0.81
N HIS A 36 1.08 -2.81 -0.23
CA HIS A 36 1.20 -2.23 -1.57
C HIS A 36 1.40 -3.28 -2.66
N LYS A 37 1.01 -2.94 -3.90
CA LYS A 37 1.33 -3.68 -5.13
C LYS A 37 1.81 -2.68 -6.18
N THR A 38 2.93 -2.98 -6.84
CA THR A 38 3.42 -2.15 -7.96
C THR A 38 2.64 -2.43 -9.23
N GLU A 39 2.90 -1.64 -10.27
CA GLU A 39 2.51 -2.00 -11.63
C GLU A 39 3.26 -3.24 -12.14
N VAL A 40 2.67 -3.84 -13.17
CA VAL A 40 3.26 -4.92 -13.97
C VAL A 40 4.09 -4.31 -15.09
N ILE A 41 5.36 -4.69 -15.21
CA ILE A 41 6.21 -4.27 -16.33
C ILE A 41 6.35 -5.43 -17.30
N LYS A 42 5.85 -5.26 -18.52
CA LYS A 42 5.77 -6.37 -19.46
C LYS A 42 7.10 -6.73 -20.13
N ASN A 43 7.30 -8.02 -20.36
CA ASN A 43 8.34 -8.61 -21.19
C ASN A 43 9.76 -8.12 -20.84
N THR A 44 10.12 -8.19 -19.56
CA THR A 44 11.44 -7.79 -19.06
C THR A 44 11.92 -8.64 -17.88
N LEU A 45 13.22 -8.92 -17.85
CA LEU A 45 13.90 -9.53 -16.69
C LEU A 45 14.64 -8.49 -15.84
N ASN A 46 14.57 -7.21 -16.24
CA ASN A 46 15.22 -6.10 -15.55
C ASN A 46 14.22 -4.94 -15.38
N PRO A 47 13.13 -5.13 -14.62
CA PRO A 47 12.13 -4.10 -14.42
C PRO A 47 12.67 -2.91 -13.63
N VAL A 48 12.20 -1.71 -13.97
CA VAL A 48 12.34 -0.50 -13.17
C VAL A 48 10.93 0.01 -12.89
N TRP A 49 10.45 -0.23 -11.67
CA TRP A 49 9.10 0.20 -11.28
C TRP A 49 9.03 1.71 -11.08
N GLN A 50 7.85 2.27 -11.31
CA GLN A 50 7.54 3.67 -11.06
C GLN A 50 7.72 3.99 -9.57
N SER A 51 7.95 5.27 -9.28
CA SER A 51 8.00 5.72 -7.90
C SER A 51 6.62 5.62 -7.24
N PHE A 52 6.55 5.06 -6.04
CA PHE A 52 5.31 4.90 -5.29
C PHE A 52 5.46 5.29 -3.82
N THR A 53 4.33 5.53 -3.14
CA THR A 53 4.27 5.91 -1.72
C THR A 53 3.46 4.87 -0.94
N ILE A 54 4.00 4.44 0.21
CA ILE A 54 3.29 3.61 1.19
C ILE A 54 3.20 4.40 2.48
N PRO A 55 2.01 4.59 3.07
CA PRO A 55 1.89 5.18 4.40
C PRO A 55 2.72 4.40 5.43
N VAL A 56 3.52 5.08 6.25
CA VAL A 56 4.40 4.42 7.25
C VAL A 56 3.60 3.50 8.18
N ARG A 57 2.38 3.91 8.58
CA ARG A 57 1.47 3.06 9.37
C ARG A 57 1.08 1.77 8.64
N ALA A 58 0.84 1.83 7.33
CA ALA A 58 0.52 0.64 6.53
C ALA A 58 1.73 -0.30 6.43
N LEU A 59 2.93 0.27 6.27
CA LEU A 59 4.18 -0.50 6.12
C LEU A 59 4.63 -1.18 7.41
N CYS A 60 4.52 -0.51 8.56
CA CYS A 60 5.18 -0.96 9.79
C CYS A 60 4.35 -0.77 11.07
N ASN A 61 3.18 -0.13 10.99
CA ASN A 61 2.26 0.11 12.10
C ASN A 61 2.90 0.69 13.39
N GLY A 62 3.89 1.58 13.23
CA GLY A 62 4.57 2.24 14.34
C GLY A 62 5.78 1.48 14.90
N ASP A 63 5.98 0.23 14.51
CA ASP A 63 7.19 -0.53 14.81
C ASP A 63 8.13 -0.48 13.59
N TYR A 64 9.20 0.31 13.69
CA TYR A 64 10.13 0.55 12.57
C TYR A 64 11.03 -0.64 12.24
N ASP A 65 11.12 -1.61 13.14
CA ASP A 65 11.88 -2.85 12.97
C ASP A 65 10.99 -4.01 12.50
N ARG A 66 9.68 -3.77 12.39
CA ARG A 66 8.69 -4.74 11.89
C ARG A 66 9.08 -5.23 10.50
N THR A 67 9.00 -6.55 10.35
CA THR A 67 9.30 -7.23 9.08
C THR A 67 8.33 -6.80 7.98
N VAL A 68 8.92 -6.37 6.88
CA VAL A 68 8.28 -6.14 5.59
C VAL A 68 8.77 -7.24 4.66
N LYS A 69 7.85 -8.09 4.20
CA LYS A 69 8.13 -9.10 3.18
C LYS A 69 7.77 -8.54 1.82
N VAL A 70 8.60 -8.79 0.83
CA VAL A 70 8.38 -8.36 -0.55
C VAL A 70 8.49 -9.58 -1.44
N ASP A 71 7.39 -9.88 -2.12
CA ASP A 71 7.33 -10.97 -3.08
C ASP A 71 7.41 -10.42 -4.50
N VAL A 72 8.17 -11.12 -5.34
CA VAL A 72 8.31 -10.87 -6.78
C VAL A 72 7.51 -11.93 -7.51
N TYR A 73 6.60 -11.49 -8.38
CA TYR A 73 5.74 -12.35 -9.19
C TYR A 73 5.87 -12.05 -10.66
N ASP A 74 5.64 -13.06 -11.49
CA ASP A 74 5.36 -12.95 -12.91
C ASP A 74 3.85 -12.84 -13.11
N TRP A 75 3.39 -11.88 -13.94
CA TRP A 75 1.97 -11.70 -14.16
C TRP A 75 1.45 -12.62 -15.27
N ASP A 76 0.61 -13.58 -14.90
CA ASP A 76 -0.17 -14.37 -15.86
C ASP A 76 -1.59 -13.84 -16.12
N ARG A 77 -2.05 -13.99 -17.37
CA ARG A 77 -3.37 -13.51 -17.83
C ARG A 77 -4.56 -14.23 -17.20
N ASP A 78 -4.38 -15.49 -16.80
CA ASP A 78 -5.40 -16.32 -16.15
C ASP A 78 -5.53 -16.07 -14.65
N GLY A 79 -4.62 -15.26 -14.08
CA GLY A 79 -4.59 -14.90 -12.67
C GLY A 79 -3.76 -15.85 -11.79
N SER A 80 -3.21 -16.93 -12.34
CA SER A 80 -2.26 -17.79 -11.63
C SER A 80 -0.83 -17.29 -11.75
N HIS A 81 -0.58 -16.09 -11.20
CA HIS A 81 0.72 -15.43 -11.22
C HIS A 81 1.85 -16.31 -10.65
N ASP A 82 2.87 -16.58 -11.44
CA ASP A 82 4.02 -17.37 -11.03
C ASP A 82 4.90 -16.64 -10.00
N PHE A 83 5.28 -17.33 -8.93
CA PHE A 83 6.20 -16.80 -7.93
C PHE A 83 7.64 -16.86 -8.45
N ILE A 84 8.33 -15.72 -8.43
CA ILE A 84 9.74 -15.61 -8.82
C ILE A 84 10.62 -15.74 -7.57
N GLY A 85 10.31 -15.00 -6.51
CA GLY A 85 10.99 -15.14 -5.23
C GLY A 85 10.61 -14.06 -4.21
N GLU A 86 11.29 -14.05 -3.07
CA GLU A 86 10.99 -13.13 -1.97
C GLU A 86 12.25 -12.57 -1.30
N PHE A 87 12.09 -11.41 -0.65
CA PHE A 87 13.06 -10.92 0.32
C PHE A 87 12.34 -10.25 1.50
N THR A 88 13.06 -10.04 2.60
CA THR A 88 12.55 -9.35 3.78
C THR A 88 13.41 -8.14 4.11
N THR A 89 12.78 -7.10 4.62
CA THR A 89 13.42 -5.85 5.08
C THR A 89 12.58 -5.27 6.23
N SER A 90 12.93 -4.06 6.67
CA SER A 90 12.16 -3.24 7.61
C SER A 90 12.13 -1.78 7.16
N TYR A 91 11.25 -0.97 7.76
CA TYR A 91 11.29 0.48 7.54
C TYR A 91 12.66 1.06 7.93
N ARG A 92 13.24 0.60 9.04
CA ARG A 92 14.56 1.03 9.50
C ARG A 92 15.63 0.78 8.45
N GLU A 93 15.66 -0.40 7.84
CA GLU A 93 16.63 -0.73 6.78
C GLU A 93 16.39 0.09 5.52
N LEU A 94 15.15 0.18 5.05
CA LEU A 94 14.79 1.01 3.88
C LEU A 94 15.19 2.48 4.08
N SER A 95 14.99 3.01 5.30
CA SER A 95 15.30 4.40 5.65
C SER A 95 16.79 4.75 5.67
N ARG A 96 17.70 3.74 5.65
CA ARG A 96 19.15 3.97 5.54
C ARG A 96 19.56 4.49 4.14
N GLY A 97 18.64 4.56 3.19
CA GLY A 97 18.82 5.21 1.89
C GLY A 97 19.69 4.43 0.89
N GLN A 98 20.03 5.02 -0.25
CA GLN A 98 20.88 4.37 -1.26
C GLN A 98 22.28 4.08 -0.72
N ASN A 99 22.55 2.82 -0.38
CA ASN A 99 23.89 2.31 -0.09
C ASN A 99 23.97 0.87 -0.62
N GLN A 100 25.18 0.29 -0.66
CA GLN A 100 25.41 -1.12 -1.04
C GLN A 100 24.57 -2.12 -0.23
N PHE A 101 23.96 -1.68 0.88
CA PHE A 101 23.11 -2.46 1.78
C PHE A 101 21.64 -2.60 1.34
N ASN A 102 21.19 -1.92 0.27
CA ASN A 102 19.81 -2.01 -0.22
C ASN A 102 19.69 -2.77 -1.55
N VAL A 103 20.54 -3.78 -1.71
CA VAL A 103 20.42 -4.83 -2.71
C VAL A 103 19.94 -6.07 -1.99
N TYR A 104 18.76 -6.53 -2.37
CA TYR A 104 18.09 -7.67 -1.76
C TYR A 104 18.25 -8.86 -2.70
N GLU A 105 18.94 -9.88 -2.21
CA GLU A 105 18.97 -11.18 -2.87
C GLU A 105 17.58 -11.81 -2.76
N VAL A 106 17.00 -12.14 -3.90
CA VAL A 106 15.71 -12.78 -3.97
C VAL A 106 15.91 -14.26 -3.65
N ARG A 107 15.35 -14.71 -2.53
CA ARG A 107 15.47 -16.11 -2.09
C ARG A 107 15.04 -17.04 -3.21
N HIS A 108 15.91 -18.01 -3.50
CA HIS A 108 15.86 -19.05 -4.54
C HIS A 108 16.71 -18.83 -5.80
N ASN A 109 17.29 -17.64 -6.07
CA ASN A 109 18.18 -17.43 -7.22
C ASN A 109 19.21 -16.32 -7.01
N MET A 110 20.14 -16.16 -7.97
CA MET A 110 21.09 -15.03 -8.04
C MET A 110 20.45 -13.70 -8.51
N GLU A 111 19.14 -13.58 -8.30
CA GLU A 111 18.33 -12.43 -8.67
C GLU A 111 18.41 -11.34 -7.61
N MET A 112 18.46 -10.10 -8.05
CA MET A 112 18.64 -8.98 -7.14
C MET A 112 17.59 -7.90 -7.37
N VAL A 113 16.92 -7.50 -6.30
CA VAL A 113 16.08 -6.29 -6.24
C VAL A 113 16.87 -5.18 -5.58
N THR A 114 16.94 -4.01 -6.21
CA THR A 114 17.69 -2.85 -5.70
C THR A 114 16.74 -1.70 -5.39
N LEU A 115 16.87 -1.10 -4.20
CA LEU A 115 16.16 0.13 -3.85
C LEU A 115 16.88 1.32 -4.51
N LEU A 116 16.26 1.86 -5.56
CA LEU A 116 16.77 3.02 -6.27
C LEU A 116 16.50 4.32 -5.52
N SER A 117 15.40 4.49 -4.79
CA SER A 117 15.21 5.70 -3.99
C SER A 117 14.28 5.47 -2.81
N PHE A 118 14.58 6.16 -1.71
CA PHE A 118 13.74 6.18 -0.51
C PHE A 118 13.70 7.60 0.04
N LYS A 119 12.49 8.13 0.19
CA LYS A 119 12.25 9.45 0.77
C LYS A 119 11.07 9.30 1.73
N VAL A 120 11.22 9.90 2.91
CA VAL A 120 10.14 10.04 3.88
C VAL A 120 9.62 11.46 3.78
N GLU A 121 8.33 11.59 3.55
CA GLU A 121 7.64 12.88 3.52
C GLU A 121 6.66 12.92 4.69
N SER A 122 6.66 14.03 5.42
CA SER A 122 5.70 14.27 6.48
C SER A 122 4.43 14.86 5.88
N GLU A 123 3.31 14.17 6.04
CA GLU A 123 1.99 14.70 5.72
C GLU A 123 1.28 15.11 7.00
N TYR A 124 0.66 16.29 7.00
CA TYR A 124 -0.15 16.74 8.14
C TYR A 124 -1.44 15.92 8.19
N THR A 125 -1.69 15.30 9.34
CA THR A 125 -2.92 14.54 9.56
C THR A 125 -4.09 15.48 9.81
N PHE A 126 -5.31 14.98 9.65
CA PHE A 126 -6.52 15.70 10.05
C PHE A 126 -6.43 16.23 11.50
N VAL A 127 -5.88 15.44 12.42
CA VAL A 127 -5.71 15.84 13.83
C VAL A 127 -4.69 16.98 13.97
N ASP A 128 -3.65 17.02 13.13
CA ASP A 128 -2.68 18.12 13.14
C ASP A 128 -3.32 19.44 12.72
N PHE A 129 -4.24 19.41 11.75
CA PHE A 129 -5.02 20.59 11.38
C PHE A 129 -5.90 21.10 12.53
N ILE A 130 -6.61 20.19 13.22
CA ILE A 130 -7.43 20.55 14.39
C ILE A 130 -6.56 21.12 15.52
N ARG A 131 -5.43 20.46 15.83
CA ARG A 131 -4.47 20.95 16.84
C ARG A 131 -3.84 22.30 16.44
N GLY A 132 -3.69 22.54 15.15
CA GLY A 132 -3.24 23.81 14.57
C GLY A 132 -4.30 24.93 14.60
N GLY A 133 -5.49 24.68 15.15
CA GLY A 133 -6.55 25.69 15.31
C GLY A 133 -7.63 25.65 14.22
N THR A 134 -7.63 24.64 13.34
CA THR A 134 -8.72 24.45 12.38
C THR A 134 -10.01 24.11 13.12
N GLN A 135 -11.07 24.89 12.88
CA GLN A 135 -12.38 24.67 13.47
C GLN A 135 -13.32 24.01 12.45
N LEU A 136 -14.07 23.00 12.90
CA LEU A 136 -15.14 22.40 12.11
C LEU A 136 -16.47 23.02 12.53
N ASN A 137 -17.09 23.78 11.63
CA ASN A 137 -18.41 24.36 11.85
C ASN A 137 -19.47 23.45 11.21
N PHE A 138 -20.34 22.89 12.03
CA PHE A 138 -21.50 22.16 11.54
C PHE A 138 -22.65 23.14 11.28
N THR A 139 -23.16 23.14 10.05
CA THR A 139 -24.35 23.92 9.66
C THR A 139 -25.40 22.97 9.13
N VAL A 140 -26.63 23.11 9.63
CA VAL A 140 -27.79 22.38 9.14
C VAL A 140 -28.78 23.38 8.55
N ALA A 141 -29.32 23.04 7.39
CA ALA A 141 -30.45 23.71 6.80
C ALA A 141 -31.59 22.69 6.66
N ILE A 142 -32.76 23.04 7.18
CA ILE A 142 -33.95 22.19 7.11
C ILE A 142 -34.87 22.80 6.07
N ASP A 143 -35.23 22.01 5.07
CA ASP A 143 -36.20 22.40 4.07
C ASP A 143 -37.62 22.17 4.60
N PHE A 144 -38.41 23.25 4.67
CA PHE A 144 -39.83 23.23 5.05
C PHE A 144 -40.75 23.48 3.85
N THR A 145 -40.30 23.18 2.63
CA THR A 145 -41.16 23.23 1.43
C THR A 145 -42.34 22.27 1.52
N ALA A 146 -43.41 22.58 0.77
CA ALA A 146 -44.66 21.83 0.75
C ALA A 146 -44.51 20.38 0.24
N SER A 147 -43.41 20.05 -0.45
CA SER A 147 -43.11 18.67 -0.90
C SER A 147 -42.86 17.69 0.24
N ASN A 148 -42.56 18.16 1.46
CA ASN A 148 -42.37 17.32 2.64
C ASN A 148 -43.70 16.74 3.20
N GLY A 149 -44.85 17.16 2.66
CA GLY A 149 -46.17 16.81 3.19
C GLY A 149 -46.50 17.53 4.50
N LYS A 150 -47.76 17.43 4.95
CA LYS A 150 -48.16 18.00 6.25
C LYS A 150 -47.71 17.09 7.38
N SER A 151 -47.02 17.63 8.38
CA SER A 151 -46.76 16.92 9.63
C SER A 151 -48.10 16.52 10.28
N LEU A 152 -48.29 15.23 10.55
CA LEU A 152 -49.48 14.75 11.26
C LEU A 152 -49.43 15.21 12.73
N PRO A 153 -50.54 15.69 13.30
CA PRO A 153 -50.60 16.02 14.73
C PRO A 153 -50.40 14.76 15.58
N HIS A 154 -49.51 14.82 16.58
CA HIS A 154 -49.33 13.76 17.57
C HIS A 154 -50.58 13.67 18.48
N ASN A 155 -51.29 12.53 18.40
CA ASN A 155 -52.30 11.99 19.33
C ASN A 155 -53.17 12.98 20.12
N HIS A 156 -54.42 13.17 19.66
CA HIS A 156 -55.52 13.35 20.60
C HIS A 156 -55.79 12.01 21.30
N PHE A 157 -55.25 11.83 22.51
CA PHE A 157 -55.97 11.09 23.53
C PHE A 157 -57.20 11.94 23.89
N ALA A 158 -58.37 11.54 23.43
CA ALA A 158 -59.63 11.90 24.09
C ALA A 158 -60.03 10.69 24.93
N LEU A 159 -59.81 10.80 26.23
CA LEU A 159 -60.52 10.01 27.23
C LEU A 159 -61.95 10.58 27.35
N LEU A 160 -62.90 9.64 27.50
CA LEU A 160 -64.36 9.75 27.65
C LEU A 160 -65.16 9.87 26.34
#